data_AF-A0A434FPA0-F1
#
_entry.id   AF-A0A434FPA0-F1
#
_cell.length_a   1.000
_cell.length_b   1.000
_cell.length_c   1.000
_cell.angle_alpha   90.00
_cell.angle_beta   90.00
_cell.angle_gamma   90.00
#
_symmetry.space_group_name_H-M   'P 1'
#
loop_
_entity.id
_entity.type
_entity.pdbx_description
1 polymer ?
#
loop_
_entity_poly.entity_id
_entity_poly.type
_entity_poly.pdbx_seq_one_letter_code
_entity_poly.pdbx_strand_id
1 'polypeptide(L)'
;MASLVQTPARHDATDEEILQRQLADAFPGDLHQAWIRARRRLSGAGYGEGVTDAYVRLSPQIARLVSPQTAVDLAGVVSGVAIRAGRAAAALLPEQALAAAETVGRDGFPRWLLLVEYVSNSAPESLAILFAHMPQLLLQVGLEGLESWTRIGIRMAEGDRERRLRFFRLDDPSAIRWLQRASGQIGFADMEAKLRPFLTALWGDSPPLRETPSNAHEQTRRRAGFDGSVVRLPSSFPGFQSSDAGRLY
;
A
#
# COMPACT_ATOMS: atom_id res chain seq x y z
N MET A 1 -54.14 2.25 31.17
CA MET A 1 -53.13 2.44 30.11
C MET A 1 -51.91 1.59 30.42
N ALA A 2 -51.90 0.34 29.96
CA ALA A 2 -50.77 -0.56 30.14
C ALA A 2 -49.74 -0.29 29.02
N SER A 3 -48.64 0.38 29.38
CA SER A 3 -47.52 0.59 28.47
C SER A 3 -46.70 -0.71 28.41
N LEU A 4 -46.77 -1.39 27.26
CA LEU A 4 -45.91 -2.53 26.93
C LEU A 4 -44.46 -2.03 26.87
N VAL A 5 -43.69 -2.31 27.91
CA VAL A 5 -42.23 -2.22 27.89
C VAL A 5 -41.73 -3.30 26.94
N GLN A 6 -41.47 -2.91 25.70
CA GLN A 6 -40.87 -3.78 24.69
C GLN A 6 -39.42 -4.07 25.11
N THR A 7 -39.19 -5.30 25.53
CA THR A 7 -37.91 -5.82 26.02
C THR A 7 -36.88 -5.87 24.89
N PRO A 8 -35.67 -5.30 25.01
CA PRO A 8 -34.65 -5.29 23.95
C PRO A 8 -33.99 -6.65 23.67
N ALA A 9 -34.12 -7.63 24.58
CA ALA A 9 -33.40 -8.90 24.57
C ALA A 9 -33.63 -9.82 23.34
N ARG A 10 -34.70 -9.62 22.57
CA ARG A 10 -34.98 -10.44 21.37
C ARG A 10 -34.17 -10.00 20.15
N HIS A 11 -33.78 -8.73 20.05
CA HIS A 11 -32.95 -8.24 18.94
C HIS A 11 -31.50 -8.69 19.12
N ASP A 12 -30.95 -8.51 20.33
CA ASP A 12 -29.55 -8.87 20.65
C ASP A 12 -29.22 -10.36 20.45
N ALA A 13 -30.13 -11.26 20.84
CA ALA A 13 -29.95 -12.70 20.64
C ALA A 13 -29.97 -13.09 19.15
N THR A 14 -30.78 -12.39 18.34
CA THR A 14 -30.88 -12.64 16.90
C THR A 14 -29.62 -12.14 16.18
N ASP A 15 -29.09 -10.99 16.58
CA ASP A 15 -27.86 -10.41 16.02
C ASP A 15 -26.63 -11.27 16.37
N GLU A 16 -26.58 -11.82 17.58
CA GLU A 16 -25.51 -12.73 18.01
C GLU A 16 -25.55 -14.06 17.25
N GLU A 17 -26.73 -14.63 17.02
CA GLU A 17 -26.91 -15.83 16.20
C GLU A 17 -26.51 -15.60 14.73
N ILE A 18 -26.86 -14.45 14.15
CA ILE A 18 -26.46 -14.07 12.79
C ILE A 18 -24.94 -13.95 12.70
N LEU A 19 -24.31 -13.29 13.66
CA LEU A 19 -22.86 -13.14 13.71
C LEU A 19 -22.16 -14.50 13.83
N GLN A 20 -22.65 -15.37 14.71
CA GLN A 20 -22.10 -16.72 14.87
C GLN A 20 -22.21 -17.53 13.57
N ARG A 21 -23.34 -17.43 12.85
CA ARG A 21 -23.51 -18.07 11.55
C ARG A 21 -22.54 -17.52 10.51
N GLN A 22 -22.40 -16.21 10.40
CA GLN A 22 -21.45 -15.57 9.49
C GLN A 22 -19.99 -15.97 9.77
N LEU A 23 -19.65 -16.19 11.04
CA LEU A 23 -18.32 -16.67 11.46
C LEU A 23 -18.12 -18.15 11.12
N ALA A 24 -19.14 -18.98 11.31
CA ALA A 24 -19.10 -20.39 10.92
C ALA A 24 -18.97 -20.54 9.39
N ASP A 25 -19.67 -19.71 8.62
CA ASP A 25 -19.58 -19.69 7.16
C ASP A 25 -18.20 -19.22 6.68
N ALA A 26 -17.60 -18.24 7.36
CA ALA A 26 -16.27 -17.73 7.03
C ALA A 26 -15.15 -18.73 7.36
N PHE A 27 -15.33 -19.57 8.39
CA PHE A 27 -14.33 -20.53 8.86
C PHE A 27 -14.95 -21.92 9.00
N PRO A 28 -15.02 -22.71 7.91
CA PRO A 28 -15.62 -24.04 7.96
C PRO A 28 -14.73 -25.07 8.66
N GLY A 29 -15.34 -26.03 9.33
CA GLY A 29 -14.67 -27.21 9.92
C GLY A 29 -13.59 -26.86 10.94
N ASP A 30 -12.43 -27.50 10.82
CA ASP A 30 -11.30 -27.34 11.76
C ASP A 30 -10.73 -25.92 11.78
N LEU A 31 -10.96 -25.13 10.73
CA LEU A 31 -10.51 -23.74 10.65
C LEU A 31 -11.25 -22.83 11.64
N HIS A 32 -12.48 -23.16 12.01
CA HIS A 32 -13.19 -22.45 13.09
C HIS A 32 -12.42 -22.55 14.41
N GLN A 33 -12.00 -23.78 14.75
CA GLN A 33 -11.23 -24.02 15.97
C GLN A 33 -9.83 -23.38 15.89
N ALA A 34 -9.21 -23.40 14.72
CA ALA A 34 -7.93 -22.73 14.49
C ALA A 34 -8.05 -21.20 14.68
N TRP A 35 -9.12 -20.59 14.17
CA TRP A 35 -9.41 -19.18 14.36
C TRP A 35 -9.68 -18.82 15.84
N ILE A 36 -10.45 -19.65 16.57
CA ILE A 36 -10.65 -19.45 18.03
C ILE A 36 -9.31 -19.48 18.77
N ARG A 37 -8.42 -20.44 18.45
CA ARG A 37 -7.08 -20.51 19.05
C ARG A 37 -6.24 -19.28 18.70
N ALA A 38 -6.30 -18.80 17.46
CA ALA A 38 -5.61 -17.60 17.01
C ALA A 38 -6.07 -16.35 17.78
N ARG A 39 -7.38 -16.16 17.93
CA ARG A 39 -7.97 -15.08 18.75
C ARG A 39 -7.49 -15.14 20.20
N ARG A 40 -7.58 -16.31 20.84
CA ARG A 40 -7.14 -16.48 22.25
C ARG A 40 -5.65 -16.20 22.43
N ARG A 41 -4.83 -16.60 21.46
CA ARG A 41 -3.39 -16.31 21.47
C ARG A 41 -3.11 -14.81 21.39
N LEU A 42 -3.81 -14.09 20.51
CA LEU A 42 -3.66 -12.63 20.41
C LEU A 42 -4.15 -11.91 21.68
N SER A 43 -5.30 -12.30 22.23
CA SER A 43 -5.82 -11.68 23.46
C SER A 43 -4.92 -11.96 24.67
N GLY A 44 -4.35 -13.15 24.76
CA GLY A 44 -3.47 -13.56 25.87
C GLY A 44 -2.03 -13.04 25.78
N ALA A 45 -1.62 -12.48 24.63
CA ALA A 45 -0.23 -12.04 24.41
C ALA A 45 0.07 -10.63 24.95
N GLY A 46 -0.92 -9.90 25.47
CA GLY A 46 -0.71 -8.58 26.07
C GLY A 46 -0.49 -7.44 25.09
N TYR A 47 -0.84 -7.60 23.81
CA TYR A 47 -0.70 -6.54 22.79
C TYR A 47 -1.74 -5.40 22.93
N GLY A 48 -2.76 -5.61 23.77
CA GLY A 48 -3.90 -4.72 23.94
C GLY A 48 -5.13 -5.17 23.12
N GLU A 49 -6.31 -4.78 23.59
CA GLU A 49 -7.60 -5.17 22.98
C GLU A 49 -7.70 -4.72 21.52
N GLY A 50 -7.26 -3.49 21.21
CA GLY A 50 -7.35 -2.95 19.84
C GLY A 50 -6.66 -3.80 18.76
N VAL A 51 -5.58 -4.52 19.09
CA VAL A 51 -4.93 -5.44 18.14
C VAL A 51 -5.79 -6.68 17.89
N THR A 52 -6.32 -7.26 18.98
CA THR A 52 -7.17 -8.46 18.90
C THR A 52 -8.49 -8.13 18.22
N ASP A 53 -9.10 -7.01 18.56
CA ASP A 53 -10.39 -6.57 18.00
C ASP A 53 -10.28 -6.27 16.51
N ALA A 54 -9.19 -5.62 16.08
CA ALA A 54 -8.94 -5.39 14.66
C ALA A 54 -8.84 -6.72 13.89
N TYR A 55 -8.12 -7.70 14.43
CA TYR A 55 -8.02 -9.03 13.82
C TYR A 55 -9.37 -9.76 13.78
N VAL A 56 -10.09 -9.81 14.89
CA VAL A 56 -11.38 -10.51 15.01
C VAL A 56 -12.42 -9.90 14.06
N ARG A 57 -12.48 -8.57 13.98
CA ARG A 57 -13.43 -7.85 13.13
C ARG A 57 -13.19 -8.09 11.64
N LEU A 58 -11.95 -8.16 11.20
CA LEU A 58 -11.59 -8.13 9.78
C LEU A 58 -11.20 -9.50 9.20
N SER A 59 -10.76 -10.44 10.03
CA SER A 59 -10.41 -11.80 9.57
C SER A 59 -11.52 -12.56 8.84
N PRO A 60 -12.83 -12.45 9.16
CA PRO A 60 -13.88 -13.12 8.38
C PRO A 60 -14.02 -12.57 6.96
N GLN A 61 -13.73 -11.28 6.75
CA GLN A 61 -13.77 -10.66 5.43
C GLN A 61 -12.58 -11.13 4.58
N ILE A 62 -11.39 -11.18 5.19
CA ILE A 62 -10.18 -11.72 4.57
C ILE A 62 -10.36 -13.20 4.23
N ALA A 63 -11.06 -13.97 5.09
CA ALA A 63 -11.37 -15.38 4.83
C ALA A 63 -12.19 -15.58 3.55
N ARG A 64 -13.17 -14.71 3.32
CA ARG A 64 -14.03 -14.74 2.13
C ARG A 64 -13.30 -14.25 0.86
N LEU A 65 -12.52 -13.18 0.97
CA LEU A 65 -11.81 -12.58 -0.18
C LEU A 65 -10.60 -13.40 -0.61
N VAL A 66 -9.80 -13.88 0.34
CA VAL A 66 -8.55 -14.61 0.08
C VAL A 66 -8.76 -16.08 0.39
N SER A 67 -8.64 -16.50 1.65
CA SER A 67 -9.01 -17.86 2.05
C SER A 67 -9.14 -17.95 3.58
N PRO A 68 -9.95 -18.89 4.11
CA PRO A 68 -10.06 -19.07 5.56
C PRO A 68 -8.73 -19.41 6.24
N GLN A 69 -7.89 -20.22 5.59
CA GLN A 69 -6.55 -20.57 6.09
C GLN A 69 -5.66 -19.31 6.22
N THR A 70 -5.63 -18.47 5.19
CA THR A 70 -4.86 -17.22 5.20
C THR A 70 -5.32 -16.27 6.32
N ALA A 71 -6.62 -16.18 6.58
CA ALA A 71 -7.15 -15.37 7.66
C ALA A 71 -6.75 -15.90 9.06
N VAL A 72 -6.60 -17.21 9.23
CA VAL A 72 -6.04 -17.81 10.45
C VAL A 72 -4.55 -17.48 10.58
N ASP A 73 -3.79 -17.69 9.50
CA ASP A 73 -2.33 -17.49 9.49
C ASP A 73 -1.93 -16.03 9.72
N LEU A 74 -2.78 -15.08 9.29
CA LEU A 74 -2.60 -13.64 9.54
C LEU A 74 -2.39 -13.30 11.02
N ALA A 75 -2.97 -14.08 11.96
CA ALA A 75 -2.74 -13.86 13.39
C ALA A 75 -1.26 -14.05 13.78
N GLY A 76 -0.53 -14.93 13.09
CA GLY A 76 0.92 -15.09 13.24
C GLY A 76 1.66 -13.82 12.86
N VAL A 77 1.32 -13.26 11.69
CA VAL A 77 1.90 -12.01 11.18
C VAL A 77 1.57 -10.83 12.09
N VAL A 78 0.33 -10.71 12.57
CA VAL A 78 -0.09 -9.66 13.52
C VAL A 78 0.72 -9.71 14.82
N SER A 79 0.88 -10.90 15.41
CA SER A 79 1.72 -11.09 16.59
C SER A 79 3.18 -10.73 16.30
N GLY A 80 3.69 -11.11 15.12
CA GLY A 80 5.04 -10.76 14.70
C GLY A 80 5.25 -9.25 14.56
N VAL A 81 4.33 -8.55 13.91
CA VAL A 81 4.35 -7.09 13.76
C VAL A 81 4.24 -6.42 15.14
N ALA A 82 3.40 -6.93 16.04
CA ALA A 82 3.29 -6.38 17.40
C ALA A 82 4.61 -6.45 18.16
N ILE A 83 5.34 -7.56 18.04
CA ILE A 83 6.63 -7.77 18.70
C ILE A 83 7.72 -6.84 18.13
N ARG A 84 7.78 -6.66 16.81
CA ARG A 84 8.90 -5.93 16.15
C ARG A 84 8.61 -4.44 15.95
N ALA A 85 7.43 -4.12 15.44
CA ALA A 85 7.01 -2.76 15.03
C ALA A 85 6.03 -2.11 16.02
N GLY A 86 5.60 -2.84 17.05
CA GLY A 86 4.76 -2.34 18.13
C GLY A 86 3.25 -2.45 17.85
N ARG A 87 2.46 -2.22 18.91
CA ARG A 87 1.00 -2.38 18.91
C ARG A 87 0.26 -1.54 17.87
N ALA A 88 0.77 -0.34 17.55
CA ALA A 88 0.12 0.58 16.61
C ALA A 88 0.14 0.00 15.19
N ALA A 89 1.31 -0.46 14.72
CA ALA A 89 1.42 -1.12 13.42
C ALA A 89 0.60 -2.42 13.38
N ALA A 90 0.61 -3.19 14.47
CA ALA A 90 -0.14 -4.45 14.54
C ALA A 90 -1.67 -4.25 14.48
N ALA A 91 -2.19 -3.19 15.10
CA ALA A 91 -3.61 -2.85 15.03
C ALA A 91 -4.05 -2.39 13.64
N LEU A 92 -3.15 -1.76 12.87
CA LEU A 92 -3.41 -1.33 11.49
C LEU A 92 -3.37 -2.49 10.49
N LEU A 93 -2.55 -3.52 10.74
CA LEU A 93 -2.31 -4.60 9.78
C LEU A 93 -3.59 -5.27 9.24
N PRO A 94 -4.59 -5.68 10.06
CA PRO A 94 -5.80 -6.32 9.53
C PRO A 94 -6.59 -5.43 8.56
N GLU A 95 -6.63 -4.12 8.78
CA GLU A 95 -7.29 -3.17 7.89
C GLU A 95 -6.52 -3.02 6.58
N GLN A 96 -5.20 -2.90 6.65
CA GLN A 96 -4.35 -2.85 5.46
C GLN A 96 -4.35 -4.16 4.68
N ALA A 97 -4.46 -5.30 5.36
CA ALA A 97 -4.59 -6.61 4.73
C ALA A 97 -5.89 -6.71 3.94
N LEU A 98 -7.00 -6.21 4.48
CA LEU A 98 -8.27 -6.19 3.75
C LEU A 98 -8.17 -5.30 2.50
N ALA A 99 -7.69 -4.07 2.64
CA ALA A 99 -7.51 -3.14 1.52
C ALA A 99 -6.55 -3.69 0.44
N ALA A 100 -5.46 -4.35 0.88
CA ALA A 100 -4.53 -4.99 -0.02
C ALA A 100 -5.19 -6.16 -0.76
N ALA A 101 -5.95 -7.03 -0.07
CA ALA A 101 -6.65 -8.14 -0.70
C ALA A 101 -7.62 -7.68 -1.81
N GLU A 102 -8.32 -6.56 -1.59
CA GLU A 102 -9.21 -5.95 -2.59
C GLU A 102 -8.44 -5.40 -3.80
N THR A 103 -7.21 -4.90 -3.59
CA THR A 103 -6.42 -4.26 -4.64
C THR A 103 -5.56 -5.25 -5.44
N VAL A 104 -4.86 -6.16 -4.76
CA VAL A 104 -3.92 -7.10 -5.38
C VAL A 104 -4.53 -8.46 -5.66
N GLY A 105 -5.75 -8.72 -5.16
CA GLY A 105 -6.46 -9.97 -5.32
C GLY A 105 -5.87 -11.13 -4.51
N ARG A 106 -6.54 -12.29 -4.58
CA ARG A 106 -6.16 -13.52 -3.88
C ARG A 106 -4.72 -13.96 -4.18
N ASP A 107 -4.31 -13.91 -5.44
CA ASP A 107 -3.00 -14.42 -5.88
C ASP A 107 -1.85 -13.48 -5.50
N GLY A 108 -2.10 -12.16 -5.46
CA GLY A 108 -1.12 -11.16 -5.04
C GLY A 108 -0.97 -11.04 -3.53
N PHE A 109 -1.97 -11.46 -2.76
CA PHE A 109 -2.01 -11.26 -1.31
C PHE A 109 -0.84 -11.92 -0.55
N PRO A 110 -0.42 -13.17 -0.82
CA PRO A 110 0.74 -13.76 -0.16
C PRO A 110 2.03 -12.97 -0.39
N ARG A 111 2.21 -12.45 -1.61
CA ARG A 111 3.36 -11.62 -1.98
C ARG A 111 3.34 -10.28 -1.24
N TRP A 112 2.16 -9.67 -1.09
CA TRP A 112 1.98 -8.48 -0.25
C TRP A 112 2.30 -8.74 1.24
N LEU A 113 1.87 -9.88 1.79
CA LEU A 113 2.21 -10.25 3.17
C LEU A 113 3.72 -10.43 3.38
N LEU A 114 4.41 -11.07 2.42
CA LEU A 114 5.87 -11.20 2.47
C LEU A 114 6.58 -9.83 2.46
N LEU A 115 6.03 -8.85 1.75
CA LEU A 115 6.54 -7.47 1.80
C LEU A 115 6.36 -6.86 3.21
N VAL A 116 5.18 -7.03 3.82
CA VAL A 116 4.93 -6.55 5.20
C VAL A 116 5.90 -7.20 6.18
N GLU A 117 6.10 -8.51 6.10
CA GLU A 117 7.06 -9.23 6.96
C GLU A 117 8.50 -8.75 6.72
N TYR A 118 8.89 -8.53 5.47
CA TYR A 118 10.20 -7.98 5.12
C TYR A 118 10.44 -6.61 5.78
N VAL A 119 9.47 -5.68 5.67
CA VAL A 119 9.55 -4.36 6.30
C VAL A 119 9.55 -4.49 7.81
N SER A 120 8.72 -5.36 8.38
CA SER A 120 8.67 -5.60 9.83
C SER A 120 10.00 -6.11 10.39
N ASN A 121 10.80 -6.82 9.59
CA ASN A 121 12.13 -7.31 9.99
C ASN A 121 13.25 -6.30 9.73
N SER A 122 13.14 -5.50 8.66
CA SER A 122 14.24 -4.65 8.18
C SER A 122 14.14 -3.20 8.63
N ALA A 123 12.91 -2.69 8.80
CA ALA A 123 12.62 -1.31 9.16
C ALA A 123 11.30 -1.22 9.97
N PRO A 124 11.19 -1.92 11.12
CA PRO A 124 9.95 -2.02 11.88
C PRO A 124 9.34 -0.66 12.24
N GLU A 125 10.16 0.34 12.51
CA GLU A 125 9.71 1.69 12.85
C GLU A 125 9.02 2.45 11.72
N SER A 126 9.23 2.02 10.48
CA SER A 126 8.65 2.65 9.29
C SER A 126 7.32 2.02 8.91
N LEU A 127 6.97 0.85 9.46
CA LEU A 127 5.84 0.05 8.99
C LEU A 127 4.49 0.76 9.17
N ALA A 128 4.28 1.42 10.32
CA ALA A 128 3.05 2.19 10.55
C ALA A 128 2.90 3.38 9.59
N ILE A 129 4.02 4.04 9.25
CA ILE A 129 4.04 5.15 8.28
C ILE A 129 3.76 4.60 6.89
N LEU A 130 4.41 3.50 6.51
CA LEU A 130 4.17 2.83 5.25
C LEU A 130 2.69 2.45 5.09
N PHE A 131 2.07 1.87 6.13
CA PHE A 131 0.63 1.54 6.13
C PHE A 131 -0.27 2.74 5.86
N ALA A 132 0.06 3.93 6.38
CA ALA A 132 -0.74 5.13 6.13
C ALA A 132 -0.78 5.53 4.64
N HIS A 133 0.28 5.23 3.89
CA HIS A 133 0.40 5.56 2.47
C HIS A 133 0.14 4.36 1.54
N MET A 134 0.21 3.13 2.06
CA MET A 134 0.24 1.90 1.27
C MET A 134 -0.95 1.73 0.31
N PRO A 135 -2.22 2.02 0.67
CA PRO A 135 -3.34 1.90 -0.28
C PRO A 135 -3.16 2.80 -1.50
N GLN A 136 -2.74 4.05 -1.30
CA GLN A 136 -2.50 4.99 -2.39
C GLN A 136 -1.30 4.57 -3.25
N LEU A 137 -0.22 4.10 -2.60
CA LEU A 137 0.96 3.62 -3.30
C LEU A 137 0.65 2.37 -4.15
N LEU A 138 -0.13 1.42 -3.63
CA LEU A 138 -0.55 0.23 -4.38
C LEU A 138 -1.34 0.60 -5.64
N LEU A 139 -2.25 1.59 -5.55
CA LEU A 139 -2.99 2.08 -6.70
C LEU A 139 -2.09 2.80 -7.72
N GLN A 140 -1.03 3.47 -7.26
CA GLN A 140 -0.14 4.26 -8.12
C GLN A 140 0.92 3.42 -8.85
N VAL A 141 1.55 2.48 -8.17
CA VAL A 141 2.72 1.73 -8.69
C VAL A 141 2.49 0.22 -8.79
N GLY A 142 1.33 -0.28 -8.35
CA GLY A 142 1.07 -1.70 -8.23
C GLY A 142 1.92 -2.39 -7.16
N LEU A 143 1.71 -3.69 -6.97
CA LEU A 143 2.43 -4.48 -5.96
C LEU A 143 3.94 -4.55 -6.25
N GLU A 144 4.32 -4.78 -7.51
CA GLU A 144 5.73 -4.86 -7.90
C GLU A 144 6.48 -3.54 -7.71
N GLY A 145 5.87 -2.43 -8.11
CA GLY A 145 6.44 -1.11 -7.91
C GLY A 145 6.58 -0.77 -6.42
N LEU A 146 5.59 -1.12 -5.60
CA LEU A 146 5.64 -0.91 -4.15
C LEU A 146 6.79 -1.71 -3.51
N GLU A 147 6.99 -2.97 -3.90
CA GLU A 147 8.10 -3.78 -3.40
C GLU A 147 9.45 -3.19 -3.75
N SER A 148 9.64 -2.80 -5.02
CA SER A 148 10.89 -2.20 -5.48
C SER A 148 11.16 -0.90 -4.74
N TRP A 149 10.17 -0.01 -4.67
CA TRP A 149 10.27 1.27 -3.96
C TRP A 149 10.60 1.11 -2.48
N THR A 150 9.92 0.18 -1.79
CA THR A 150 10.15 -0.10 -0.37
C THR A 150 11.57 -0.62 -0.11
N ARG A 151 12.05 -1.54 -0.95
CA ARG A 151 13.42 -2.09 -0.85
C ARG A 151 14.48 -1.02 -1.13
N ILE A 152 14.23 -0.12 -2.08
CA ILE A 152 15.11 1.03 -2.36
C ILE A 152 15.16 1.96 -1.15
N GLY A 153 14.02 2.31 -0.57
CA GLY A 153 13.95 3.18 0.61
C GLY A 153 14.73 2.65 1.80
N ILE A 154 14.60 1.35 2.09
CA ILE A 154 15.34 0.69 3.18
C ILE A 154 16.85 0.71 2.90
N ARG A 155 17.28 0.43 1.66
CA ARG A 155 18.72 0.42 1.30
C ARG A 155 19.33 1.83 1.28
N MET A 156 18.64 2.81 0.72
CA MET A 156 19.14 4.20 0.58
C MET A 156 19.36 4.90 1.91
N ALA A 157 18.66 4.47 2.95
CA ALA A 157 18.88 4.99 4.28
C ALA A 157 20.19 4.50 4.91
N GLU A 158 20.86 3.47 4.36
CA GLU A 158 22.17 2.98 4.83
C GLU A 158 22.19 2.66 6.35
N GLY A 159 21.08 2.16 6.89
CA GLY A 159 20.94 1.88 8.31
C GLY A 159 20.46 3.06 9.16
N ASP A 160 20.47 4.30 8.65
CA ASP A 160 19.96 5.49 9.35
C ASP A 160 18.43 5.47 9.49
N ARG A 161 17.98 5.44 10.74
CA ARG A 161 16.56 5.41 11.09
C ARG A 161 15.80 6.66 10.62
N GLU A 162 16.35 7.85 10.83
CA GLU A 162 15.67 9.11 10.49
C GLU A 162 15.59 9.29 8.97
N ARG A 163 16.58 8.81 8.22
CA ARG A 163 16.50 8.75 6.76
C ARG A 163 15.37 7.83 6.28
N ARG A 164 15.21 6.63 6.88
CA ARG A 164 14.08 5.74 6.54
C ARG A 164 12.74 6.41 6.80
N LEU A 165 12.58 7.03 7.97
CA LEU A 165 11.33 7.70 8.33
C LEU A 165 11.01 8.83 7.34
N ARG A 166 11.97 9.68 6.99
CA ARG A 166 11.77 10.73 5.97
C ARG A 166 11.40 10.17 4.59
N PHE A 167 12.02 9.07 4.18
CA PHE A 167 11.70 8.41 2.91
C PHE A 167 10.24 7.91 2.90
N PHE A 168 9.82 7.17 3.94
CA PHE A 168 8.47 6.61 4.00
C PHE A 168 7.37 7.63 4.30
N ARG A 169 7.71 8.78 4.91
CA ARG A 169 6.81 9.94 5.02
C ARG A 169 6.63 10.71 3.71
N LEU A 170 7.41 10.37 2.67
CA LEU A 170 7.46 11.11 1.41
C LEU A 170 8.01 12.54 1.55
N ASP A 171 8.76 12.82 2.62
CA ASP A 171 9.43 14.10 2.85
C ASP A 171 10.71 14.24 2.00
N ASP A 172 11.28 13.11 1.58
CA ASP A 172 12.47 13.08 0.72
C ASP A 172 12.08 13.17 -0.78
N PRO A 173 12.56 14.18 -1.52
CA PRO A 173 12.37 14.26 -2.96
C PRO A 173 12.83 13.02 -3.73
N SER A 174 13.81 12.27 -3.20
CA SER A 174 14.27 11.01 -3.78
C SER A 174 13.18 9.93 -3.73
N ALA A 175 12.38 9.88 -2.66
CA ALA A 175 11.29 8.93 -2.49
C ALA A 175 10.23 9.13 -3.57
N ILE A 176 9.86 10.38 -3.84
CA ILE A 176 8.90 10.76 -4.88
C ILE A 176 9.43 10.40 -6.28
N ARG A 177 10.69 10.72 -6.57
CA ARG A 177 11.32 10.37 -7.87
C ARG A 177 11.30 8.87 -8.14
N TRP A 178 11.57 8.06 -7.12
CA TRP A 178 11.52 6.59 -7.27
C TRP A 178 10.10 6.07 -7.50
N LEU A 179 9.07 6.67 -6.87
CA LEU A 179 7.67 6.33 -7.16
C LEU A 179 7.28 6.65 -8.59
N GLN A 180 7.68 7.82 -9.10
CA GLN A 180 7.41 8.21 -10.49
C GLN A 180 8.01 7.18 -11.46
N ARG A 181 9.29 6.80 -11.29
CA ARG A 181 9.90 5.74 -12.10
C ARG A 181 9.17 4.40 -11.97
N ALA A 182 8.81 3.99 -10.76
CA ALA A 182 8.12 2.72 -10.50
C ALA A 182 6.70 2.67 -11.09
N SER A 183 5.99 3.81 -11.17
CA SER A 183 4.66 3.91 -11.78
C SER A 183 4.65 3.75 -13.31
N GLY A 184 5.83 3.58 -13.92
CA GLY A 184 5.96 3.59 -15.37
C GLY A 184 5.67 4.96 -16.01
N GLN A 185 5.37 6.00 -15.22
CA GLN A 185 5.43 7.37 -15.71
C GLN A 185 6.86 7.57 -16.19
N ILE A 186 7.04 7.62 -17.51
CA ILE A 186 8.35 7.79 -18.13
C ILE A 186 8.91 9.08 -17.57
N GLY A 187 9.93 8.96 -16.72
CA GLY A 187 10.56 10.12 -16.13
C GLY A 187 11.25 10.93 -17.23
N PHE A 188 11.39 12.23 -17.02
CA PHE A 188 12.06 13.13 -17.97
C PHE A 188 13.42 12.59 -18.43
N ALA A 189 14.21 11.97 -17.55
CA ALA A 189 15.52 11.41 -17.89
C ALA A 189 15.45 10.23 -18.87
N ASP A 190 14.47 9.34 -18.71
CA ASP A 190 14.26 8.20 -19.63
C ASP A 190 13.79 8.68 -21.00
N MET A 191 13.04 9.78 -21.02
CA MET A 191 12.59 10.43 -22.25
C MET A 191 13.73 11.20 -22.94
N GLU A 192 14.53 11.95 -22.18
CA GLU A 192 15.67 12.71 -22.69
C GLU A 192 16.69 11.79 -23.37
N ALA A 193 17.00 10.64 -22.75
CA ALA A 193 17.92 9.65 -23.32
C ALA A 193 17.40 9.06 -24.64
N LYS A 194 16.08 8.91 -24.79
CA LYS A 194 15.43 8.43 -26.03
C LYS A 194 15.35 9.50 -27.10
N LEU A 195 15.04 10.75 -26.74
CA LEU A 195 14.84 11.83 -27.71
C LEU A 195 16.14 12.37 -28.30
N ARG A 196 17.24 12.40 -27.53
CA ARG A 196 18.55 12.91 -27.99
C ARG A 196 19.01 12.35 -29.33
N PRO A 197 19.01 11.01 -29.55
CA PRO A 197 19.38 10.44 -30.84
C PRO A 197 18.47 10.88 -31.99
N PHE A 198 17.15 10.95 -31.77
CA PHE A 198 16.19 11.39 -32.80
C PHE A 198 16.35 12.86 -33.14
N LEU A 199 16.56 13.72 -32.13
CA LEU A 199 16.76 15.15 -32.34
C LEU A 199 18.03 15.38 -33.20
N THR A 200 19.12 14.73 -32.82
CA THR A 200 20.38 14.76 -33.59
C THR A 200 20.18 14.23 -35.01
N ALA A 201 19.45 13.13 -35.20
CA ALA A 201 19.26 12.52 -36.52
C ALA A 201 18.37 13.36 -37.46
N LEU A 202 17.33 14.00 -36.93
CA LEU A 202 16.37 14.78 -37.72
C LEU A 202 16.84 16.20 -38.00
N TRP A 203 17.49 16.85 -37.03
CA TRP A 203 17.83 18.28 -37.11
C TRP A 203 19.33 18.56 -37.05
N GLY A 204 20.18 17.55 -36.90
CA GLY A 204 21.64 17.74 -36.80
C GLY A 204 22.10 18.41 -35.51
N ASP A 205 21.19 18.65 -34.58
CA ASP A 205 21.42 19.30 -33.30
C ASP A 205 20.53 18.67 -32.22
N SER A 206 20.95 18.75 -30.97
CA SER A 206 20.19 18.28 -29.82
C SER A 206 20.12 19.39 -28.79
N PRO A 207 19.12 20.30 -28.88
CA PRO A 207 18.97 21.36 -27.89
C PRO A 207 18.81 20.75 -26.49
N PRO A 208 19.33 21.41 -25.44
CA PRO A 208 19.18 20.94 -24.08
C PRO A 208 17.71 20.77 -23.75
N LEU A 209 17.34 19.54 -23.38
CA LEU A 209 16.02 19.23 -22.85
C LEU A 209 16.01 19.58 -21.37
N ARG A 210 14.93 20.19 -20.87
CA ARG A 210 14.74 20.41 -19.43
C ARG A 210 13.37 19.98 -18.96
N GLU A 211 13.35 19.41 -17.77
CA GLU A 211 12.11 19.11 -17.07
C GLU A 211 11.41 20.39 -16.64
N THR A 212 10.09 20.43 -16.82
CA THR A 212 9.26 21.51 -16.30
C THR A 212 9.18 21.37 -14.78
N PRO A 213 9.57 22.40 -14.02
CA PRO A 213 9.60 22.30 -12.57
C PRO A 213 8.18 22.13 -12.01
N SER A 214 8.07 21.37 -10.92
CA SER A 214 6.78 20.98 -10.33
C SER A 214 5.94 22.16 -9.81
N ASN A 215 6.59 23.30 -9.53
CA ASN A 215 5.99 24.57 -9.10
C ASN A 215 5.56 25.48 -10.27
N ALA A 216 5.76 25.07 -11.53
CA ALA A 216 5.31 25.84 -12.68
C ALA A 216 3.78 25.88 -12.78
N HIS A 217 3.25 26.92 -13.43
CA HIS A 217 1.82 27.03 -13.71
C HIS A 217 1.26 25.77 -14.37
N GLU A 218 0.03 25.41 -14.04
CA GLU A 218 -0.63 24.19 -14.49
C GLU A 218 -0.65 24.03 -16.02
N GLN A 219 -0.84 25.11 -16.78
CA GLN A 219 -0.76 25.08 -18.23
C GLN A 219 0.63 24.69 -18.74
N THR A 220 1.70 25.14 -18.10
CA THR A 220 3.08 24.82 -18.47
C THR A 220 3.42 23.37 -18.13
N ARG A 221 2.85 22.82 -17.06
CA ARG A 221 3.03 21.41 -16.67
C ARG A 221 2.32 20.41 -17.57
N ARG A 222 1.43 20.88 -18.45
CA ARG A 222 0.59 20.03 -19.32
C ARG A 222 1.07 19.98 -20.77
N ARG A 223 2.07 20.77 -21.17
CA ARG A 223 2.52 20.87 -22.57
C ARG A 223 4.03 21.00 -22.69
N ALA A 224 4.58 20.44 -23.76
CA ALA A 224 5.92 20.79 -24.20
C ALA A 224 5.99 22.28 -24.56
N GLY A 225 7.11 22.92 -24.27
CA GLY A 225 7.33 24.33 -24.54
C GLY A 225 8.75 24.58 -25.04
N PHE A 226 8.96 25.73 -25.66
CA PHE A 226 10.26 26.16 -26.14
C PHE A 226 10.60 27.50 -25.51
N ASP A 227 11.79 27.60 -24.93
CA ASP A 227 12.30 28.79 -24.25
C ASP A 227 13.67 29.14 -24.84
N GLY A 228 13.64 29.76 -26.03
CA GLY A 228 14.80 30.27 -26.77
C GLY A 228 15.77 29.20 -27.28
N SER A 229 16.52 28.57 -26.37
CA SER A 229 17.51 27.52 -26.67
C SER A 229 17.24 26.21 -25.93
N VAL A 230 16.19 26.17 -25.10
CA VAL A 230 15.84 25.01 -24.28
C VAL A 230 14.45 24.52 -24.65
N VAL A 231 14.32 23.21 -24.88
CA VAL A 231 13.02 22.55 -24.98
C VAL A 231 12.61 22.10 -23.58
N ARG A 232 11.46 22.56 -23.11
CA ARG A 232 10.87 22.16 -21.83
C ARG A 232 9.86 21.06 -22.05
N LEU A 233 10.02 19.97 -21.31
CA LEU A 233 9.13 18.82 -21.34
C LEU A 233 8.50 18.62 -19.96
N PRO A 234 7.22 18.24 -19.88
CA PRO A 234 6.62 17.86 -18.61
C PRO A 234 7.25 16.56 -18.10
N SER A 235 7.22 16.33 -16.79
CA SER A 235 7.74 15.09 -16.19
C SER A 235 6.87 13.87 -16.50
N SER A 236 5.58 14.11 -16.79
CA SER A 236 4.59 13.18 -17.31
C SER A 236 3.48 13.99 -17.98
N PHE A 237 2.82 13.45 -19.01
CA PHE A 237 1.64 14.09 -19.60
C PHE A 237 0.39 13.71 -18.81
N PRO A 238 -0.28 14.66 -18.11
CA PRO A 238 -1.47 14.35 -17.34
C PRO A 238 -2.61 13.84 -18.25
N GLY A 239 -3.23 12.73 -17.88
CA GLY A 239 -4.36 12.15 -18.63
C GLY A 239 -4.00 11.03 -19.63
N PHE A 240 -2.72 10.65 -19.72
CA PHE A 240 -2.28 9.55 -20.58
C PHE A 240 -1.66 8.42 -19.76
N GLN A 241 -1.94 7.17 -20.17
CA GLN A 241 -1.36 5.97 -19.57
C GLN A 241 0.13 5.85 -19.91
N SER A 242 0.91 5.24 -19.03
CA SER A 242 2.35 5.01 -19.19
C SER A 242 2.72 4.29 -20.51
N SER A 243 1.84 3.42 -21.02
CA SER A 243 1.99 2.75 -22.32
C SER A 243 1.87 3.68 -23.53
N ASP A 244 1.11 4.77 -23.40
CA ASP A 244 0.89 5.78 -24.44
C ASP A 244 1.85 6.96 -24.33
N ALA A 245 2.53 7.11 -23.18
CA ALA A 245 3.50 8.18 -22.96
C ALA A 245 4.58 8.19 -24.06
N GLY A 246 5.07 7.03 -24.50
CA GLY A 246 6.04 6.95 -25.59
C GLY A 246 5.55 7.40 -26.97
N ARG A 247 4.23 7.56 -27.18
CA ARG A 247 3.64 8.08 -28.43
C ARG A 247 3.40 9.59 -28.41
N LEU A 248 3.45 10.21 -27.23
CA LEU A 248 3.20 11.64 -27.03
C LEU A 248 4.46 12.49 -27.12
N TYR A 249 5.61 11.84 -27.11
CA TYR A 249 6.94 12.42 -27.31
C TYR A 249 7.48 11.99 -28.67
#